data_AF-A0A8K0FXA4-F1
#
_entry.id   AF-A0A8K0FXA4-F1
#
_cell.length_a   1.000
_cell.length_b   1.000
_cell.length_c   1.000
_cell.angle_alpha   90.00
_cell.angle_beta   90.00
_cell.angle_gamma   90.00
#
_symmetry.space_group_name_H-M   'P 1'
#
loop_
_entity.id
_entity.type
_entity.pdbx_description
1 polymer ?
#
loop_
_entity_poly.entity_id
_entity_poly.type
_entity_poly.pdbx_seq_one_letter_code
_entity_poly.pdbx_strand_id
1 'polypeptide(L)'
;MNTTYSPNFEIGWIYHVIAPTVTSTTFCMSDVLIAAITINMTIQFKLLQERLRDTFKHLGTDDKNNKTVSVTDSSREWPILQKSIKKIVIHHLSLIDLVGNIEEVFSVLLLIGVISSLSIASFSLYYASVLPLLDFSAVQSYFEVSAVILTLFVISYCGTGLSESSEYIASICYEINFIGTDIRFQKSLLLIMMRSQKPVRITIGKFAGLSIEIFVWFMRSIYTYFMVLRKSNESLNKS
;
A
#
# COMPACT_ATOMS: atom_id res chain seq x y z
N MET A 1 4.77 -43.85 -8.44
CA MET A 1 5.49 -44.09 -9.72
C MET A 1 6.89 -44.56 -9.37
N ASN A 2 7.34 -45.71 -9.86
CA ASN A 2 8.70 -46.23 -9.58
C ASN A 2 9.75 -45.26 -10.15
N THR A 3 10.53 -44.62 -9.28
CA THR A 3 11.53 -43.57 -9.61
C THR A 3 12.91 -44.13 -9.97
N THR A 4 13.07 -45.45 -10.04
CA THR A 4 14.38 -46.14 -10.21
C THR A 4 14.80 -46.38 -11.67
N TYR A 5 13.98 -46.06 -12.67
CA TYR A 5 14.29 -46.27 -14.10
C TYR A 5 14.26 -44.95 -14.90
N SER A 6 15.28 -44.72 -15.74
CA SER A 6 15.28 -43.67 -16.77
C SER A 6 14.19 -44.02 -17.80
N PRO A 7 13.22 -43.12 -18.09
CA PRO A 7 13.25 -41.66 -18.04
C PRO A 7 12.44 -40.99 -16.89
N ASN A 8 11.82 -41.77 -16.00
CA ASN A 8 10.90 -41.23 -14.97
C ASN A 8 11.63 -40.41 -13.89
N PHE A 9 12.90 -40.74 -13.61
CA PHE A 9 13.73 -39.98 -12.67
C PHE A 9 14.04 -38.56 -13.19
N GLU A 10 14.44 -38.45 -14.45
CA GLU A 10 14.76 -37.15 -15.08
C GLU A 10 13.52 -36.25 -15.14
N ILE A 11 12.36 -36.83 -15.52
CA ILE A 11 11.07 -36.12 -15.52
C ILE A 11 10.70 -35.65 -14.11
N GLY A 12 10.89 -36.52 -13.10
CA GLY A 12 10.62 -36.17 -11.70
C GLY A 12 11.53 -35.07 -11.18
N TRP A 13 12.81 -35.10 -11.53
CA TRP A 13 13.78 -34.06 -11.17
C TRP A 13 13.43 -32.72 -11.82
N ILE A 14 13.12 -32.71 -13.11
CA ILE A 14 12.65 -31.52 -13.84
C ILE A 14 11.39 -30.95 -13.18
N TYR A 15 10.42 -31.79 -12.84
CA TYR A 15 9.21 -31.36 -12.15
C TYR A 15 9.50 -30.71 -10.79
N HIS A 16 10.39 -31.30 -10.00
CA HIS A 16 10.81 -30.76 -8.71
C HIS A 16 11.53 -29.40 -8.81
N VAL A 17 12.23 -29.11 -9.90
CA VAL A 17 12.92 -27.82 -10.10
C VAL A 17 11.96 -26.76 -10.67
N ILE A 18 11.08 -27.15 -11.60
CA ILE A 18 10.15 -26.22 -12.25
C ILE A 18 9.02 -25.79 -11.31
N ALA A 19 8.44 -26.70 -10.52
CA ALA A 19 7.28 -26.34 -9.69
C ALA A 19 7.59 -25.22 -8.67
N PRO A 20 8.68 -25.28 -7.86
CA PRO A 20 9.01 -24.23 -6.90
C PRO A 20 9.39 -22.91 -7.56
N THR A 21 10.08 -22.96 -8.71
CA THR A 21 10.48 -21.75 -9.43
C THR A 21 9.26 -21.02 -9.99
N VAL A 22 8.26 -21.74 -10.51
CA VAL A 22 6.98 -21.16 -10.93
C VAL A 22 6.21 -20.58 -9.73
N THR A 23 6.14 -21.29 -8.59
CA THR A 23 5.44 -20.74 -7.42
C THR A 23 6.12 -19.48 -6.89
N SER A 24 7.45 -19.49 -6.70
CA SER A 24 8.18 -18.32 -6.19
C SER A 24 8.05 -17.11 -7.10
N THR A 25 8.08 -17.31 -8.42
CA THR A 25 7.87 -16.21 -9.36
C THR A 25 6.45 -15.64 -9.26
N THR A 26 5.42 -16.46 -9.10
CA THR A 26 4.04 -15.97 -8.93
C THR A 26 3.84 -15.16 -7.64
N PHE A 27 4.46 -15.56 -6.51
CA PHE A 27 4.42 -14.79 -5.27
C PHE A 27 5.08 -13.42 -5.44
N CYS A 28 6.31 -13.39 -5.97
CA CYS A 28 7.02 -12.13 -6.23
C CYS A 28 6.25 -11.20 -7.16
N MET A 29 5.61 -11.74 -8.22
CA MET A 29 4.80 -10.93 -9.13
C MET A 29 3.59 -10.33 -8.43
N SER A 30 2.94 -11.07 -7.51
CA SER A 30 1.80 -10.56 -6.76
C SER A 30 2.20 -9.42 -5.82
N ASP A 31 3.32 -9.53 -5.11
CA ASP A 31 3.82 -8.47 -4.23
C ASP A 31 4.20 -7.21 -5.01
N VAL A 32 4.90 -7.37 -6.14
CA VAL A 32 5.27 -6.27 -7.03
C VAL A 32 4.02 -5.60 -7.59
N LEU A 33 3.01 -6.37 -7.99
CA LEU A 33 1.76 -5.84 -8.51
C LEU A 33 1.04 -5.00 -7.45
N ILE A 34 0.92 -5.50 -6.21
CA ILE A 34 0.24 -4.77 -5.13
C ILE A 34 1.01 -3.49 -4.79
N ALA A 35 2.35 -3.55 -4.70
CA ALA A 35 3.18 -2.38 -4.48
C ALA A 35 3.01 -1.35 -5.60
N ALA A 36 3.08 -1.78 -6.86
CA ALA A 36 2.90 -0.90 -8.02
C ALA A 36 1.52 -0.24 -8.03
N ILE A 37 0.46 -0.99 -7.75
CA ILE A 37 -0.91 -0.46 -7.66
C ILE A 37 -0.99 0.58 -6.53
N THR A 38 -0.46 0.28 -5.34
CA THR A 38 -0.50 1.18 -4.18
C THR A 38 0.26 2.48 -4.46
N ILE A 39 1.43 2.39 -5.11
CA ILE A 39 2.21 3.54 -5.57
C ILE A 39 1.42 4.37 -6.59
N ASN A 40 0.83 3.72 -7.60
CA ASN A 40 0.02 4.41 -8.60
C ASN A 40 -1.18 5.13 -7.98
N MET A 41 -1.87 4.52 -7.01
CA MET A 41 -2.96 5.17 -6.28
C MET A 41 -2.45 6.38 -5.48
N THR A 42 -1.31 6.23 -4.82
CA THR A 42 -0.68 7.34 -4.07
C THR A 42 -0.35 8.51 -5.00
N ILE A 43 0.18 8.23 -6.20
CA ILE A 43 0.47 9.24 -7.22
C ILE A 43 -0.82 9.92 -7.67
N GLN A 44 -1.90 9.19 -7.90
CA GLN A 44 -3.18 9.80 -8.29
C GLN A 44 -3.74 10.74 -7.22
N PHE A 45 -3.62 10.37 -5.94
CA PHE A 45 -3.97 11.28 -4.85
C PHE A 45 -3.09 12.53 -4.84
N LYS A 46 -1.77 12.39 -4.99
CA LYS A 46 -0.85 13.54 -5.10
C LYS A 46 -1.15 14.44 -6.32
N LEU A 47 -1.53 13.85 -7.44
CA LEU A 47 -1.94 14.61 -8.63
C LEU A 47 -3.24 15.38 -8.38
N LEU A 48 -4.20 14.77 -7.68
CA LEU A 48 -5.42 15.44 -7.25
C LEU A 48 -5.10 16.62 -6.31
N GLN A 49 -4.17 16.44 -5.36
CA GLN A 49 -3.69 17.50 -4.46
C GLN A 49 -3.10 18.69 -5.23
N GLU A 50 -2.25 18.44 -6.24
CA GLU A 50 -1.67 19.52 -7.06
C GLU A 50 -2.73 20.23 -7.92
N ARG A 51 -3.61 19.48 -8.59
CA ARG A 51 -4.73 20.07 -9.36
C ARG A 51 -5.64 20.93 -8.48
N LEU A 52 -5.87 20.46 -7.26
CA LEU A 52 -6.63 21.16 -6.25
C LEU A 52 -5.91 22.47 -5.89
N ARG A 53 -4.62 22.43 -5.54
CA ARG A 53 -3.79 23.60 -5.23
C ARG A 53 -3.71 24.61 -6.38
N ASP A 54 -3.54 24.15 -7.61
CA ASP A 54 -3.47 25.02 -8.80
C ASP A 54 -4.80 25.69 -9.12
N THR A 55 -5.91 24.96 -8.95
CA THR A 55 -7.24 25.56 -9.06
C THR A 55 -7.36 26.75 -8.10
N PHE A 56 -6.88 26.60 -6.86
CA PHE A 56 -6.92 27.66 -5.84
C PHE A 56 -5.96 28.83 -6.09
N LYS A 57 -4.73 28.56 -6.58
CA LYS A 57 -3.80 29.64 -6.97
C LYS A 57 -4.46 30.56 -8.00
N HIS A 58 -5.16 30.01 -8.99
CA HIS A 58 -5.87 30.82 -9.97
C HIS A 58 -6.93 31.73 -9.33
N LEU A 59 -7.71 31.28 -8.33
CA LEU A 59 -8.63 32.18 -7.60
C LEU A 59 -7.89 33.31 -6.86
N GLY A 60 -6.76 33.02 -6.22
CA GLY A 60 -6.03 34.01 -5.42
C GLY A 60 -5.23 35.03 -6.25
N THR A 61 -4.96 34.74 -7.53
CA THR A 61 -4.18 35.61 -8.42
C THR A 61 -5.06 36.64 -9.13
N ASP A 62 -6.29 36.27 -9.49
CA ASP A 62 -7.26 37.22 -10.07
C ASP A 62 -7.67 38.32 -9.08
N ASP A 63 -7.78 38.00 -7.78
CA ASP A 63 -8.07 38.98 -6.73
C ASP A 63 -6.98 40.06 -6.58
N LYS A 64 -5.72 39.73 -6.88
CA LYS A 64 -4.59 40.70 -6.79
C LYS A 64 -4.43 41.55 -8.05
N ASN A 65 -4.83 41.07 -9.22
CA ASN A 65 -4.64 41.80 -10.49
C ASN A 65 -5.83 42.72 -10.83
N ASN A 66 -7.02 42.48 -10.25
CA ASN A 66 -8.25 43.22 -10.57
C ASN A 66 -8.74 44.19 -9.48
N LYS A 67 -7.86 45.06 -8.96
CA LYS A 67 -8.35 46.27 -8.26
C LYS A 67 -9.06 47.29 -9.19
N THR A 68 -9.15 47.04 -10.49
CA THR A 68 -9.75 47.97 -11.47
C THR A 68 -10.66 47.32 -12.53
N VAL A 69 -11.07 46.06 -12.40
CA VAL A 69 -11.98 45.44 -13.39
C VAL A 69 -13.39 45.28 -12.84
N SER A 70 -14.30 45.86 -13.61
CA SER A 70 -15.72 46.09 -13.39
C SER A 70 -16.55 44.87 -12.99
N VAL A 71 -17.56 45.16 -12.16
CA VAL A 71 -18.65 44.33 -11.59
C VAL A 71 -19.42 43.44 -12.61
N THR A 72 -19.14 43.52 -13.91
CA THR A 72 -19.81 42.78 -14.98
C THR A 72 -19.14 41.45 -15.38
N ASP A 73 -17.86 41.20 -15.09
CA ASP A 73 -17.13 39.99 -15.56
C ASP A 73 -17.08 38.84 -14.53
N SER A 74 -17.31 39.13 -13.25
CA SER A 74 -17.34 38.12 -12.16
C SER A 74 -18.36 37.00 -12.41
N SER A 75 -19.41 37.26 -13.19
CA SER A 75 -20.44 36.29 -13.54
C SER A 75 -19.96 35.14 -14.43
N ARG A 76 -18.85 35.31 -15.19
CA ARG A 76 -18.27 34.29 -16.08
C ARG A 76 -17.20 33.42 -15.42
N GLU A 77 -16.59 33.88 -14.33
CA GLU A 77 -15.53 33.15 -13.61
C GLU A 77 -16.09 32.04 -12.72
N TRP A 78 -17.26 32.26 -12.09
CA TRP A 78 -17.93 31.26 -11.25
C TRP A 78 -18.34 29.96 -11.94
N PRO A 79 -18.91 29.94 -13.17
CA PRO A 79 -19.22 28.68 -13.85
C PRO A 79 -17.96 27.87 -14.21
N ILE A 80 -16.84 28.54 -14.50
CA ILE A 80 -15.56 27.87 -14.78
C ILE A 80 -15.03 27.23 -13.49
N LEU A 81 -15.04 27.97 -12.39
CA LEU A 81 -14.67 27.47 -11.06
C LEU A 81 -15.53 26.28 -10.62
N GLN A 82 -16.84 26.39 -10.80
CA GLN A 82 -17.78 25.30 -10.50
C GLN A 82 -17.54 24.06 -11.36
N LYS A 83 -17.15 24.24 -12.62
CA LYS A 83 -16.78 23.13 -13.50
C LYS A 83 -15.48 22.46 -13.02
N SER A 84 -14.50 23.23 -12.58
CA SER A 84 -13.23 22.72 -12.04
C SER A 84 -13.42 21.97 -10.72
N ILE A 85 -14.12 22.54 -9.74
CA ILE A 85 -14.40 21.86 -8.46
C ILE A 85 -15.24 20.59 -8.68
N LYS A 86 -16.22 20.62 -9.60
CA LYS A 86 -17.02 19.43 -9.94
C LYS A 86 -16.14 18.30 -10.50
N LYS A 87 -15.17 18.62 -11.36
CA LYS A 87 -14.21 17.64 -11.88
C LYS A 87 -13.34 17.06 -10.76
N ILE A 88 -12.87 17.89 -9.84
CA ILE A 88 -12.08 17.48 -8.67
C ILE A 88 -12.89 16.53 -7.78
N VAL A 89 -14.14 16.87 -7.47
CA VAL A 89 -15.03 16.03 -6.64
C VAL A 89 -15.26 14.67 -7.29
N ILE A 90 -15.59 14.65 -8.59
CA ILE A 90 -15.80 13.40 -9.33
C ILE A 90 -14.52 12.56 -9.35
N HIS A 91 -13.36 13.17 -9.57
CA HIS A 91 -12.08 12.46 -9.56
C HIS A 91 -11.74 11.90 -8.17
N HIS A 92 -11.94 12.69 -7.11
CA HIS A 92 -11.73 12.27 -5.72
C HIS A 92 -12.61 11.07 -5.34
N LEU A 93 -13.90 11.13 -5.65
CA LEU A 93 -14.84 10.02 -5.42
C LEU A 93 -14.47 8.79 -6.24
N SER A 94 -14.13 8.97 -7.52
CA SER A 94 -13.69 7.86 -8.37
C SER A 94 -12.41 7.19 -7.86
N LEU A 95 -11.48 7.94 -7.28
CA LEU A 95 -10.27 7.36 -6.67
C LEU A 95 -10.59 6.60 -5.38
N ILE A 96 -11.48 7.14 -4.55
CA ILE A 96 -11.98 6.45 -3.35
C ILE A 96 -12.61 5.11 -3.74
N ASP A 97 -13.51 5.11 -4.72
CA ASP A 97 -14.21 3.91 -5.17
C ASP A 97 -13.22 2.90 -5.77
N LEU A 98 -12.25 3.38 -6.56
CA LEU A 98 -11.22 2.55 -7.15
C LEU A 98 -10.35 1.86 -6.09
N VAL A 99 -9.91 2.58 -5.06
CA VAL A 99 -9.15 1.96 -3.97
C VAL A 99 -10.03 1.01 -3.16
N GLY A 100 -11.32 1.30 -2.98
CA GLY A 100 -12.27 0.36 -2.37
C GLY A 100 -12.35 -0.96 -3.12
N ASN A 101 -12.45 -0.91 -4.45
CA ASN A 101 -12.47 -2.11 -5.29
C ASN A 101 -11.14 -2.87 -5.24
N ILE A 102 -10.01 -2.16 -5.22
CA ILE A 102 -8.68 -2.75 -5.06
C ILE A 102 -8.56 -3.43 -3.69
N GLU A 103 -9.03 -2.76 -2.64
CA GLU A 103 -9.04 -3.32 -1.29
C GLU A 103 -9.83 -4.63 -1.25
N GLU A 104 -11.03 -4.68 -1.83
CA GLU A 104 -11.85 -5.88 -1.85
C GLU A 104 -11.16 -7.07 -2.54
N VAL A 105 -10.47 -6.81 -3.66
CA VAL A 105 -9.75 -7.84 -4.42
C VAL A 105 -8.50 -8.32 -3.68
N PHE A 106 -7.71 -7.40 -3.12
CA PHE A 106 -6.40 -7.74 -2.56
C PHE A 106 -6.41 -8.04 -1.05
N SER A 107 -7.48 -7.74 -0.32
CA SER A 107 -7.52 -7.88 1.15
C SER A 107 -7.26 -9.31 1.62
N VAL A 108 -7.94 -10.29 1.01
CA VAL A 108 -7.73 -11.72 1.34
C VAL A 108 -6.36 -12.19 0.86
N LEU A 109 -5.90 -11.71 -0.30
CA LEU A 109 -4.62 -12.07 -0.90
C LEU A 109 -3.45 -11.61 -0.02
N LEU A 110 -3.53 -10.38 0.50
CA LEU A 110 -2.59 -9.83 1.49
C LEU A 110 -2.59 -10.63 2.80
N LEU A 111 -3.76 -11.06 3.28
CA LEU A 111 -3.85 -11.87 4.50
C LEU A 111 -3.10 -13.20 4.36
N ILE A 112 -3.38 -13.92 3.27
CA ILE A 112 -2.71 -15.20 2.96
C ILE A 112 -1.21 -14.96 2.76
N GLY A 113 -0.84 -13.90 2.02
CA GLY A 113 0.54 -13.49 1.82
C GLY A 113 1.28 -13.27 3.14
N VAL A 114 0.75 -12.45 4.04
CA VAL A 114 1.37 -12.17 5.34
C VAL A 114 1.52 -13.42 6.20
N ILE A 115 0.50 -14.28 6.29
CA ILE A 115 0.56 -15.52 7.08
C ILE A 115 1.60 -16.50 6.48
N SER A 116 1.64 -16.61 5.15
CA SER A 116 2.61 -17.45 4.45
C SER A 116 4.05 -16.96 4.67
N SER A 117 4.29 -15.67 4.46
CA SER A 117 5.58 -15.01 4.70
C SER A 117 6.03 -15.11 6.16
N LEU A 118 5.09 -15.02 7.11
CA LEU A 118 5.36 -15.19 8.53
C LEU A 118 5.86 -16.60 8.83
N SER A 119 5.17 -17.61 8.30
CA SER A 119 5.53 -19.01 8.48
C SER A 119 6.91 -19.30 7.87
N ILE A 120 7.12 -18.89 6.62
CA ILE A 120 8.39 -19.07 5.91
C ILE A 120 9.54 -18.40 6.69
N ALA A 121 9.40 -17.13 7.06
CA ALA A 121 10.44 -16.40 7.76
C ALA A 121 10.78 -17.03 9.13
N SER A 122 9.78 -17.49 9.89
CA SER A 122 10.02 -18.16 11.17
C SER A 122 10.74 -19.50 11.02
N PHE A 123 10.38 -20.31 10.03
CA PHE A 123 11.05 -21.58 9.75
C PHE A 123 12.47 -21.39 9.22
N SER A 124 12.68 -20.47 8.26
CA SER A 124 14.01 -20.17 7.72
C SER A 124 14.95 -19.62 8.81
N LEU A 125 14.43 -18.80 9.73
CA LEU A 125 15.21 -18.30 10.87
C LEU A 125 15.56 -19.41 11.88
N TYR A 126 14.63 -20.34 12.13
CA TYR A 126 14.90 -21.52 12.96
C TYR A 126 15.96 -22.43 12.31
N TYR A 127 15.83 -22.73 11.01
CA TYR A 127 16.76 -23.56 10.27
C TYR A 127 18.18 -22.97 10.27
N ALA A 128 18.29 -21.65 10.05
CA ALA A 128 19.56 -20.93 10.18
C ALA A 128 20.18 -21.02 11.58
N SER A 129 19.36 -21.05 12.64
CA SER A 129 19.85 -21.11 14.03
C SER A 129 20.44 -22.47 14.42
N VAL A 130 20.10 -23.55 13.70
CA VAL A 130 20.62 -24.91 13.98
C VAL A 130 21.93 -25.17 13.22
N LEU A 131 22.18 -24.43 12.14
CA LEU A 131 23.36 -24.57 11.31
C LEU A 131 24.55 -23.73 11.79
N PRO A 132 25.79 -24.10 11.44
CA PRO A 132 26.96 -23.23 11.55
C PRO A 132 26.75 -21.89 10.82
N LEU A 133 27.17 -20.79 11.44
CA LEU A 133 26.91 -19.42 10.95
C LEU A 133 27.44 -19.13 9.53
N LEU A 134 28.49 -19.83 9.09
CA LEU A 134 29.13 -19.63 7.79
C LEU A 134 28.79 -20.72 6.75
N ASP A 135 27.88 -21.64 7.08
CA ASP A 135 27.42 -22.61 6.10
C ASP A 135 26.58 -21.91 5.02
N PHE A 136 26.79 -22.30 3.77
CA PHE A 136 26.08 -21.74 2.61
C PHE A 136 24.55 -21.75 2.81
N SER A 137 24.03 -22.83 3.40
CA SER A 137 22.59 -22.98 3.68
C SER A 137 22.08 -21.99 4.74
N ALA A 138 22.89 -21.67 5.75
CA ALA A 138 22.54 -20.68 6.77
C ALA A 138 22.50 -19.27 6.18
N VAL A 139 23.53 -18.91 5.40
CA VAL A 139 23.61 -17.63 4.69
C VAL A 139 22.41 -17.43 3.75
N GLN A 140 22.05 -18.46 2.99
CA GLN A 140 20.88 -18.42 2.12
C GLN A 140 19.58 -18.17 2.89
N SER A 141 19.42 -18.81 4.05
CA SER A 141 18.23 -18.65 4.90
C SER A 141 18.14 -17.24 5.51
N TYR A 142 19.26 -16.66 5.95
CA TYR A 142 19.30 -15.27 6.41
C TYR A 142 18.94 -14.28 5.29
N PHE A 143 19.45 -14.52 4.07
CA PHE A 143 19.12 -13.70 2.92
C PHE A 143 17.62 -13.76 2.61
N GLU A 144 17.02 -14.96 2.61
CA GLU A 144 15.58 -15.15 2.41
C GLU A 144 14.76 -14.37 3.45
N VAL A 145 15.07 -14.52 4.74
CA VAL A 145 14.38 -13.78 5.81
C VAL A 145 14.51 -12.27 5.61
N SER A 146 15.70 -11.78 5.24
CA SER A 146 15.91 -10.36 4.98
C SER A 146 15.08 -9.84 3.79
N ALA A 147 14.94 -10.65 2.73
CA ALA A 147 14.15 -10.30 1.55
C ALA A 147 12.64 -10.23 1.87
N VAL A 148 12.12 -11.16 2.67
CA VAL A 148 10.72 -11.13 3.14
C VAL A 148 10.46 -9.89 3.99
N ILE A 149 11.35 -9.59 4.93
CA ILE A 149 11.24 -8.40 5.79
C ILE A 149 11.25 -7.12 4.94
N LEU A 150 12.16 -7.01 3.98
CA LEU A 150 12.26 -5.85 3.10
C LEU A 150 10.99 -5.67 2.24
N THR A 151 10.46 -6.77 1.69
CA THR A 151 9.24 -6.76 0.87
C THR A 151 8.04 -6.24 1.67
N LEU A 152 7.86 -6.76 2.89
CA LEU A 152 6.79 -6.30 3.77
C LEU A 152 6.99 -4.88 4.28
N PHE A 153 8.23 -4.45 4.49
CA PHE A 153 8.52 -3.06 4.83
C PHE A 153 8.09 -2.12 3.69
N VAL A 154 8.48 -2.41 2.45
CA VAL A 154 8.16 -1.58 1.28
C VAL A 154 6.65 -1.48 1.08
N ILE A 155 5.92 -2.60 1.10
CA ILE A 155 4.47 -2.61 0.85
C ILE A 155 3.71 -1.88 1.98
N SER A 156 4.10 -2.06 3.24
CA SER A 156 3.55 -1.33 4.40
C SER A 156 3.84 0.16 4.34
N TYR A 157 5.04 0.55 3.90
CA TYR A 157 5.42 1.94 3.72
C TYR A 157 4.57 2.60 2.63
N CYS A 158 4.40 1.93 1.48
CA CYS A 158 3.51 2.39 0.42
C CYS A 158 2.05 2.52 0.88
N GLY A 159 1.53 1.56 1.64
CA GLY A 159 0.16 1.64 2.20
C GLY A 159 -0.04 2.79 3.18
N THR A 160 0.99 3.09 3.99
CA THR A 160 1.00 4.26 4.88
C THR A 160 0.99 5.55 4.06
N GLY A 161 1.86 5.65 3.05
CA GLY A 161 1.92 6.83 2.16
C GLY A 161 0.63 7.07 1.37
N LEU A 162 -0.08 6.01 0.96
CA LEU A 162 -1.41 6.10 0.35
C LEU A 162 -2.42 6.72 1.32
N SER A 163 -2.45 6.21 2.56
CA SER A 163 -3.35 6.68 3.61
C SER A 163 -3.11 8.17 3.91
N GLU A 164 -1.85 8.53 4.16
CA GLU A 164 -1.44 9.92 4.42
C GLU A 164 -1.74 10.85 3.24
N SER A 165 -1.47 10.41 2.00
CA SER A 165 -1.76 11.22 0.81
C SER A 165 -3.27 11.45 0.65
N SER A 166 -4.11 10.46 0.96
CA SER A 166 -5.56 10.66 0.90
C SER A 166 -6.06 11.64 1.97
N GLU A 167 -5.47 11.62 3.17
CA GLU A 167 -5.84 12.49 4.29
C GLU A 167 -5.36 13.93 4.09
N TYR A 168 -4.17 14.11 3.51
CA TYR A 168 -3.57 15.43 3.27
C TYR A 168 -4.41 16.34 2.37
N ILE A 169 -5.35 15.78 1.59
CA ILE A 169 -6.36 16.57 0.86
C ILE A 169 -7.17 17.44 1.81
N ALA A 170 -7.52 16.96 3.00
CA ALA A 170 -8.24 17.74 4.00
C ALA A 170 -7.41 18.95 4.47
N SER A 171 -6.10 18.78 4.66
CA SER A 171 -5.18 19.85 5.02
C SER A 171 -5.09 20.92 3.92
N ILE A 172 -4.97 20.51 2.66
CA ILE A 172 -5.00 21.44 1.53
C ILE A 172 -6.35 22.18 1.48
N CYS A 173 -7.46 21.45 1.68
CA CYS A 173 -8.79 22.05 1.73
C CYS A 173 -8.94 23.11 2.84
N TYR A 174 -8.25 22.91 3.97
CA TYR A 174 -8.27 23.82 5.11
C TYR A 174 -7.42 25.09 4.89
N GLU A 175 -6.29 24.96 4.19
CA GLU A 175 -5.38 26.08 3.91
C GLU A 175 -5.94 27.11 2.91
N ILE A 176 -7.06 26.81 2.25
CA ILE A 176 -7.64 27.67 1.23
C ILE A 176 -8.43 28.80 1.87
N ASN A 177 -8.15 30.02 1.44
CA ASN A 177 -9.02 31.15 1.74
C ASN A 177 -10.28 31.09 0.85
N PHE A 178 -11.33 30.45 1.36
CA PHE A 178 -12.63 30.37 0.68
C PHE A 178 -13.56 31.56 1.01
N ILE A 179 -13.13 32.51 1.85
CA ILE A 179 -13.90 33.69 2.22
C ILE A 179 -14.09 34.58 0.99
N GLY A 180 -15.34 34.91 0.67
CA GLY A 180 -15.69 35.72 -0.52
C GLY A 180 -16.00 34.90 -1.78
N THR A 181 -15.84 33.56 -1.75
CA THR A 181 -16.23 32.68 -2.87
C THR A 181 -17.73 32.32 -2.84
N ASP A 182 -18.28 31.84 -3.97
CA ASP A 182 -19.68 31.39 -4.06
C ASP A 182 -20.03 30.31 -3.02
N ILE A 183 -21.24 30.40 -2.45
CA ILE A 183 -21.71 29.49 -1.40
C ILE A 183 -21.71 28.02 -1.85
N ARG A 184 -21.95 27.76 -3.15
CA ARG A 184 -21.94 26.39 -3.70
C ARG A 184 -20.52 25.82 -3.74
N PHE A 185 -19.53 26.67 -3.99
CA PHE A 185 -18.12 26.28 -3.95
C PHE A 185 -17.68 25.99 -2.52
N GLN A 186 -17.99 26.88 -1.57
CA GLN A 186 -17.69 26.67 -0.14
C GLN A 186 -18.28 25.35 0.38
N LYS A 187 -19.55 25.07 0.05
CA LYS A 187 -20.21 23.80 0.42
C LYS A 187 -19.51 22.58 -0.20
N SER A 188 -19.11 22.67 -1.47
CA SER A 188 -18.41 21.57 -2.15
C SER A 188 -17.03 21.31 -1.52
N LEU A 189 -16.30 22.37 -1.20
CA LEU A 189 -15.00 22.29 -0.53
C LEU A 189 -15.12 21.67 0.86
N LEU A 190 -16.12 22.09 1.64
CA LEU A 190 -16.40 21.52 2.96
C LEU A 190 -16.68 20.01 2.88
N LEU A 191 -17.47 19.57 1.88
CA LEU A 191 -17.75 18.15 1.67
C LEU A 191 -16.47 17.36 1.34
N ILE A 192 -15.59 17.89 0.49
CA ILE A 192 -14.30 17.26 0.19
C ILE A 192 -13.46 17.13 1.46
N MET A 193 -13.38 18.21 2.25
CA MET A 193 -12.62 18.24 3.50
C MET A 193 -13.15 17.18 4.49
N MET A 194 -14.47 17.17 4.74
CA MET A 194 -15.10 16.19 5.63
C MET A 194 -14.91 14.75 5.14
N ARG A 195 -14.94 14.51 3.82
CA ARG A 195 -14.72 13.18 3.26
C ARG A 195 -13.25 12.75 3.38
N SER A 196 -12.32 13.67 3.16
CA SER A 196 -10.87 13.39 3.15
C SER A 196 -10.29 13.14 4.55
N GLN A 197 -10.96 13.60 5.61
CA GLN A 197 -10.61 13.25 6.99
C GLN A 197 -10.70 11.75 7.30
N LYS A 198 -11.38 10.97 6.45
CA LYS A 198 -11.38 9.51 6.53
C LYS A 198 -10.36 8.97 5.51
N PRO A 199 -9.14 8.61 5.95
CA PRO A 199 -8.10 8.12 5.04
C PRO A 199 -8.55 6.85 4.34
N VAL A 200 -8.14 6.74 3.07
CA VAL A 200 -8.36 5.56 2.25
C VAL A 200 -7.26 4.56 2.56
N ARG A 201 -7.63 3.32 2.87
CA ARG A 201 -6.69 2.27 3.28
C ARG A 201 -6.98 0.97 2.55
N ILE A 202 -5.92 0.28 2.13
CA ILE A 202 -5.99 -1.13 1.73
C ILE A 202 -5.86 -1.95 3.01
N THR A 203 -6.71 -2.95 3.24
CA THR A 203 -6.68 -3.76 4.47
C THR A 203 -6.08 -5.14 4.24
N ILE A 204 -5.64 -5.76 5.32
CA ILE A 204 -5.19 -7.16 5.38
C ILE A 204 -6.32 -7.97 6.03
N GLY A 205 -7.04 -8.72 5.20
CA GLY A 205 -8.16 -9.57 5.64
C GLY A 205 -9.28 -8.83 6.37
N LYS A 206 -9.45 -7.53 6.13
CA LYS A 206 -10.37 -6.64 6.87
C LYS A 206 -10.11 -6.50 8.37
N PHE A 207 -8.98 -7.01 8.87
CA PHE A 207 -8.60 -6.89 10.28
C PHE A 207 -7.84 -5.60 10.58
N ALA A 208 -6.88 -5.25 9.71
CA ALA A 208 -6.01 -4.09 9.91
C ALA A 208 -5.65 -3.43 8.57
N GLY A 209 -5.43 -2.12 8.58
CA GLY A 209 -4.99 -1.38 7.39
C GLY A 209 -3.50 -1.60 7.11
N LEU A 210 -3.14 -1.77 5.85
CA LEU A 210 -1.76 -1.88 5.38
C LEU A 210 -0.96 -0.64 5.79
N SER A 211 -0.15 -0.79 6.84
CA SER A 211 0.58 0.30 7.48
C SER A 211 1.91 -0.17 8.04
N ILE A 212 2.74 0.79 8.46
CA ILE A 212 3.98 0.50 9.20
C ILE A 212 3.71 -0.24 10.54
N GLU A 213 2.53 -0.06 11.13
CA GLU A 213 2.14 -0.77 12.36
C GLU A 213 2.03 -2.28 12.12
N ILE A 214 1.50 -2.68 10.95
CA ILE A 214 1.44 -4.08 10.54
C ILE A 214 2.85 -4.64 10.36
N PHE A 215 3.78 -3.88 9.80
CA PHE A 215 5.18 -4.31 9.68
C PHE A 215 5.80 -4.57 11.07
N VAL A 216 5.57 -3.69 12.04
CA VAL A 216 6.05 -3.89 13.42
C VAL A 216 5.40 -5.13 14.05
N TRP A 217 4.10 -5.33 13.85
CA TRP A 217 3.41 -6.54 14.30
C TRP A 217 4.00 -7.80 13.67
N PHE A 218 4.31 -7.77 12.38
CA PHE A 218 4.92 -8.88 11.65
C PHE A 218 6.30 -9.23 12.21
N MET A 219 7.17 -8.23 12.44
CA MET A 219 8.50 -8.42 13.03
C MET A 219 8.43 -9.06 14.42
N ARG A 220 7.51 -8.59 15.27
CA ARG A 220 7.27 -9.19 16.60
C ARG A 220 6.80 -10.63 16.48
N SER A 221 5.89 -10.89 15.55
CA SER A 221 5.35 -12.22 15.32
C SER A 221 6.44 -13.20 14.90
N ILE A 222 7.29 -12.86 13.91
CA ILE A 222 8.40 -13.73 13.48
C ILE A 222 9.27 -14.12 14.67
N TYR A 223 9.67 -13.13 15.47
CA TYR A 223 10.52 -13.35 16.64
C TYR A 223 9.85 -14.28 17.67
N THR A 224 8.57 -14.05 17.97
CA THR A 224 7.80 -14.91 18.88
C THR A 224 7.73 -16.34 18.36
N TYR A 225 7.35 -16.56 17.10
CA TYR A 225 7.28 -17.90 16.51
C TYR A 225 8.64 -18.60 16.48
N PHE A 226 9.71 -17.87 16.13
CA PHE A 226 11.09 -18.37 16.19
C PHE A 226 11.47 -18.84 17.60
N MET A 227 11.20 -18.01 18.62
CA MET A 227 11.51 -18.34 20.01
C MET A 227 10.73 -19.55 20.51
N VAL A 228 9.47 -19.70 20.10
CA VAL A 228 8.65 -20.89 20.41
C VAL A 228 9.26 -22.14 19.80
N LEU A 229 9.58 -22.12 18.49
CA LEU A 229 10.21 -23.26 17.80
C LEU A 229 11.53 -23.66 18.46
N ARG A 230 12.37 -22.68 18.79
CA ARG A 230 13.64 -22.92 19.47
C ARG A 230 13.44 -23.56 20.85
N LYS A 231 12.56 -23.01 21.68
CA LYS A 231 12.29 -23.51 23.03
C LYS A 231 11.74 -24.93 23.01
N SER A 232 10.82 -25.23 22.09
CA SER A 232 10.28 -26.59 21.92
C SER A 232 11.38 -27.59 21.56
N ASN A 233 12.30 -27.24 20.66
CA ASN A 233 13.43 -28.10 20.31
C ASN A 233 14.39 -28.34 21.49
N GLU A 234 14.69 -27.29 22.27
CA GLU A 234 15.51 -27.42 23.49
C GLU A 234 14.85 -28.32 24.56
N SER A 235 13.51 -28.32 24.64
CA SER A 235 12.77 -29.19 25.57
C SER A 235 12.79 -30.67 25.14
N LEU A 236 12.71 -30.95 23.84
CA LEU A 236 12.77 -32.30 23.29
C LEU A 236 14.16 -32.92 23.48
N ASN A 237 15.24 -32.15 23.31
CA ASN A 237 16.61 -32.64 23.51
C ASN A 237 16.98 -32.87 24.99
N LYS A 238 16.13 -32.46 25.95
CA LYS A 238 16.33 -32.69 27.40
C LYS A 238 15.51 -33.87 27.94
N SER A 239 14.59 -34.43 27.17
CA SER A 239 13.79 -35.62 27.51
C SER A 239 14.40 -36.89 26.92
#